data_AF-A0A1Y1ZZ91-F1
#
_entry.id   AF-A0A1Y1ZZ91-F1
#
_cell.length_a   1.000
_cell.length_b   1.000
_cell.length_c   1.000
_cell.angle_alpha   90.00
_cell.angle_beta   90.00
_cell.angle_gamma   90.00
#
_symmetry.space_group_name_H-M   'P 1'
#
loop_
_entity.id
_entity.type
_entity.pdbx_description
1 polymer ?
#
loop_
_entity_poly.entity_id
_entity_poly.type
_entity_poly.pdbx_seq_one_letter_code
_entity_poly.pdbx_strand_id
1 'polypeptide(L)'
;AAAMVGKPDMAVLLHDAGAEIDSRGVGNSTALQIATFAGHVEVVKVLLDRNAGVNLEGGKYGRAVDAASRQGHLNIIELLVMN
;
A
#
# COMPACT_ATOMS: atom_id res chain seq x y z
N ALA A 1 -2.53 8.90 18.79
CA ALA A 1 -3.05 9.52 17.56
C ALA A 1 -1.90 10.24 16.87
N ALA A 2 -1.25 9.61 15.88
CA ALA A 2 -0.21 10.26 15.09
C ALA A 2 -0.89 11.14 14.04
N ALA A 3 -0.60 12.44 14.13
CA ALA A 3 -1.26 13.50 13.43
C ALA A 3 -1.00 13.47 11.91
N MET A 4 -2.06 13.78 11.18
CA MET A 4 -2.12 14.04 9.75
C MET A 4 -1.31 15.31 9.40
N VAL A 5 -0.03 15.20 9.06
CA VAL A 5 0.68 16.25 8.30
C VAL A 5 1.78 15.60 7.46
N GLY A 6 1.52 15.44 6.16
CA GLY A 6 2.52 15.60 5.09
C GLY A 6 3.87 14.88 5.18
N LYS A 7 3.96 13.64 5.67
CA LYS A 7 5.20 12.86 5.55
C LYS A 7 5.06 11.75 4.51
N PRO A 8 5.95 11.65 3.50
CA PRO A 8 6.01 10.54 2.54
C PRO A 8 6.40 9.18 3.17
N ASP A 9 6.16 8.99 4.47
CA ASP A 9 6.81 7.99 5.30
C ASP A 9 5.83 6.91 5.80
N MET A 10 4.71 6.68 5.10
CA MET A 10 3.92 5.46 5.33
C MET A 10 4.73 4.19 5.00
N ALA A 11 5.67 4.29 4.06
CA ALA A 11 6.65 3.23 3.76
C ALA A 11 7.64 2.98 4.91
N VAL A 12 7.93 4.03 5.69
CA VAL A 12 8.92 3.99 6.78
C VAL A 12 8.33 3.39 8.05
N LEU A 13 7.01 3.30 8.19
CA LEU A 13 6.37 2.59 9.31
C LEU A 13 6.65 1.07 9.34
N LEU A 14 7.25 0.52 8.29
CA LEU A 14 7.69 -0.88 8.26
C LEU A 14 9.13 -1.11 8.69
N HIS A 15 9.90 -0.08 9.10
CA HIS A 15 11.34 -0.28 9.28
C HIS A 15 11.84 -0.67 10.69
N ASP A 16 11.07 -0.57 11.79
CA ASP A 16 11.73 -0.70 13.11
C ASP A 16 11.05 -1.54 14.21
N ALA A 17 10.07 -2.39 13.92
CA ALA A 17 9.49 -3.26 14.97
C ALA A 17 8.80 -4.53 14.47
N GLY A 18 9.45 -5.38 13.68
CA GLY A 18 8.93 -6.72 13.35
C GLY A 18 7.49 -6.75 12.79
N ALA A 19 7.03 -5.65 12.21
CA ALA A 19 5.67 -5.52 11.73
C ALA A 19 5.51 -6.40 10.48
N GLU A 20 4.52 -7.29 10.49
CA GLU A 20 4.19 -8.12 9.34
C GLU A 20 3.82 -7.21 8.16
N ILE A 21 4.37 -7.49 6.97
CA ILE A 21 4.22 -6.65 5.77
C ILE A 21 2.75 -6.36 5.41
N ASP A 22 1.87 -7.32 5.71
CA ASP A 22 0.44 -7.28 5.44
C ASP A 22 -0.41 -6.87 6.64
N SER A 23 0.21 -6.34 7.70
CA SER A 23 -0.49 -5.81 8.87
C SER A 23 -1.54 -4.79 8.44
N ARG A 24 -2.76 -4.96 8.97
CA ARG A 24 -3.88 -4.07 8.66
C ARG A 24 -3.94 -2.91 9.65
N GLY A 25 -3.89 -1.70 9.13
CA GLY A 25 -3.96 -0.46 9.91
C GLY A 25 -5.35 0.17 9.89
N VAL A 26 -5.38 1.51 9.81
CA VAL A 26 -6.61 2.30 9.77
C VAL A 26 -7.51 1.87 8.62
N GLY A 27 -8.80 1.67 8.92
CA GLY A 27 -9.78 1.25 7.92
C GLY A 27 -9.53 -0.16 7.40
N ASN A 28 -8.90 -1.02 8.21
CA ASN A 28 -8.63 -2.42 7.91
C ASN A 28 -7.88 -2.63 6.57
N SER A 29 -7.00 -1.69 6.21
CA SER A 29 -6.26 -1.69 4.94
C SER A 29 -4.78 -1.97 5.17
N THR A 30 -4.13 -2.62 4.22
CA THR A 30 -2.68 -2.85 4.23
C THR A 30 -1.90 -1.62 3.76
N ALA A 31 -0.60 -1.57 4.05
CA ALA A 31 0.28 -0.54 3.53
C ALA A 31 0.23 -0.47 1.99
N LEU A 32 0.17 -1.62 1.31
CA LEU A 32 0.11 -1.70 -0.15
C LEU A 32 -1.18 -1.08 -0.69
N GLN A 33 -2.33 -1.39 -0.10
CA GLN A 33 -3.62 -0.82 -0.52
C GLN A 33 -3.64 0.71 -0.34
N ILE A 34 -3.08 1.22 0.76
CA ILE A 34 -3.03 2.67 1.03
C ILE A 34 -2.07 3.37 0.06
N ALA A 35 -0.84 2.86 -0.10
CA ALA A 35 0.16 3.41 -1.00
C ALA A 35 -0.32 3.40 -2.46
N THR A 36 -1.01 2.33 -2.84
CA THR A 36 -1.62 2.19 -4.16
C THR A 36 -2.70 3.24 -4.39
N PHE A 37 -3.63 3.42 -3.45
CA PHE A 37 -4.66 4.44 -3.57
C PHE A 37 -4.06 5.86 -3.64
N ALA A 38 -3.01 6.11 -2.86
CA ALA A 38 -2.33 7.41 -2.79
C ALA A 38 -1.41 7.70 -4.00
N GLY A 39 -1.15 6.72 -4.87
CA GLY A 39 -0.26 6.91 -6.03
C GLY A 39 1.23 6.89 -5.69
N HIS A 40 1.63 6.30 -4.56
CA HIS A 40 3.02 6.31 -4.09
C HIS A 40 3.85 5.18 -4.72
N VAL A 41 4.24 5.36 -5.97
CA VAL A 41 4.93 4.34 -6.81
C VAL A 41 6.15 3.72 -6.12
N GLU A 42 7.07 4.53 -5.57
CA GLU A 42 8.29 4.00 -4.94
C GLU A 42 7.99 3.21 -3.68
N VAL A 43 6.94 3.59 -2.94
CA VAL A 43 6.47 2.84 -1.77
C VAL A 43 5.87 1.50 -2.20
N VAL A 44 5.08 1.50 -3.27
CA VAL A 44 4.52 0.27 -3.85
C VAL A 44 5.65 -0.70 -4.22
N LYS A 45 6.69 -0.24 -4.91
CA LYS A 45 7.85 -1.09 -5.27
C LYS A 45 8.49 -1.71 -4.03
N VAL A 46 8.82 -0.91 -3.01
CA VAL A 46 9.44 -1.40 -1.77
C VAL A 46 8.57 -2.44 -1.06
N LEU A 47 7.24 -2.28 -1.09
CA LEU A 47 6.31 -3.24 -0.49
C LEU A 47 6.26 -4.56 -1.28
N LEU A 48 6.25 -4.49 -2.61
CA LEU A 48 6.27 -5.67 -3.49
C LEU A 48 7.60 -6.43 -3.37
N ASP A 49 8.72 -5.72 -3.30
CA ASP A 49 10.05 -6.30 -3.07
C ASP A 49 10.15 -7.03 -1.71
N ARG A 50 9.26 -6.68 -0.77
CA ARG A 50 9.10 -7.34 0.54
C ARG A 50 7.95 -8.36 0.57
N ASN A 51 7.48 -8.80 -0.60
CA ASN A 51 6.43 -9.79 -0.77
C ASN A 51 5.07 -9.41 -0.15
N ALA A 52 4.70 -8.13 -0.18
CA ALA A 52 3.35 -7.71 0.22
C ALA A 52 2.27 -8.41 -0.61
N GLY A 53 1.19 -8.84 0.04
CA GLY A 53 0.08 -9.56 -0.61
C GLY A 53 -0.74 -8.66 -1.54
N VAL A 54 -0.52 -8.79 -2.86
CA VAL A 54 -1.23 -8.00 -3.90
C VAL A 54 -2.73 -8.29 -3.98
N ASN A 55 -3.13 -9.52 -3.63
CA ASN A 55 -4.51 -10.01 -3.76
C ASN A 55 -5.31 -9.91 -2.45
N LEU A 56 -4.76 -9.26 -1.43
CA LEU A 56 -5.47 -9.12 -0.15
C LEU A 56 -6.74 -8.30 -0.32
N GLU A 57 -7.84 -8.87 0.15
CA GLU A 57 -9.16 -8.26 0.12
C GLU A 57 -9.50 -7.52 1.42
N GLY A 58 -10.56 -6.73 1.33
CA GLY A 58 -11.11 -5.95 2.42
C GLY A 58 -10.47 -4.56 2.55
N GLY A 59 -10.78 -3.92 3.67
CA GLY A 59 -10.38 -2.55 3.93
C GLY A 59 -11.15 -1.51 3.13
N LYS A 60 -10.96 -0.24 3.46
CA LYS A 60 -11.59 0.91 2.79
C LYS A 60 -11.29 0.94 1.28
N TYR A 61 -10.12 0.45 0.89
CA TYR A 61 -9.61 0.54 -0.46
C TYR A 61 -9.73 -0.76 -1.25
N GLY A 62 -10.33 -1.84 -0.72
CA GLY A 62 -10.40 -3.12 -1.45
C GLY A 62 -9.02 -3.63 -1.88
N ARG A 63 -8.94 -4.45 -2.93
CA ARG A 63 -7.64 -4.92 -3.43
C ARG A 63 -6.82 -3.76 -3.98
N ALA A 64 -5.50 -3.92 -3.97
CA ALA A 64 -4.57 -2.90 -4.45
C ALA A 64 -4.90 -2.48 -5.90
N VAL A 65 -5.11 -3.42 -6.83
CA VAL A 65 -5.43 -3.09 -8.23
C VAL A 65 -6.76 -2.34 -8.38
N ASP A 66 -7.75 -2.62 -7.54
CA ASP A 66 -9.05 -1.92 -7.57
C ASP A 66 -8.87 -0.47 -7.07
N ALA A 67 -7.98 -0.25 -6.12
CA ALA A 67 -7.62 1.09 -5.64
C ALA A 67 -6.85 1.89 -6.71
N ALA A 68 -5.87 1.26 -7.39
CA ALA A 68 -5.12 1.88 -8.48
C ALA A 68 -6.04 2.27 -9.65
N SER A 69 -6.95 1.36 -10.02
CA SER A 69 -7.90 1.55 -11.11
C SER A 69 -8.86 2.70 -10.84
N ARG A 70 -9.36 2.84 -9.60
CA ARG A 70 -10.23 3.96 -9.21
C ARG A 70 -9.56 5.32 -9.33
N GLN A 71 -8.24 5.39 -9.21
CA GLN A 71 -7.49 6.65 -9.28
C GLN A 71 -6.77 6.86 -10.62
N GLY A 72 -6.81 5.87 -11.52
CA GLY A 72 -6.14 5.93 -12.82
C GLY A 72 -4.61 5.78 -12.75
N HIS A 73 -4.07 5.17 -11.69
CA HIS A 73 -2.61 4.98 -11.52
C HIS A 73 -2.09 3.81 -12.35
N LEU A 74 -2.04 3.98 -13.67
CA LEU A 74 -1.69 2.92 -14.63
C LEU A 74 -0.32 2.28 -14.36
N ASN A 75 0.68 3.08 -14.01
CA ASN A 75 2.01 2.61 -13.62
C ASN A 75 1.99 1.68 -12.40
N ILE A 76 1.10 1.92 -11.44
CA ILE A 76 0.95 1.05 -10.26
C ILE A 76 0.19 -0.23 -10.64
N ILE A 77 -0.79 -0.15 -11.54
CA ILE A 77 -1.47 -1.35 -12.07
C ILE A 77 -0.43 -2.28 -12.73
N GLU A 78 0.46 -1.73 -13.55
CA GLU A 78 1.53 -2.51 -14.17
C GLU A 78 2.42 -3.20 -13.12
N LEU A 79 2.87 -2.46 -12.09
CA LEU A 79 3.67 -3.03 -11.00
C LEU A 79 2.95 -4.17 -10.25
N LEU A 80 1.66 -4.04 -10.00
CA LEU A 80 0.85 -5.00 -9.26
C LEU A 80 0.52 -6.27 -10.06
N VAL A 81 0.42 -6.16 -11.39
CA VAL A 81 0.12 -7.30 -12.27
C VAL A 81 1.40 -8.08 -12.63
N MET A 82 2.57 -7.44 -12.53
CA MET A 82 3.87 -8.07 -12.80
C MET A 82 4.51 -8.74 -11.57
N ASN A 83 3.92 -8.63 -10.37
CA ASN A 83 4.39 -9.25 -9.11
C ASN A 83 3.44 -10.31 -8.57
#